data_AF-A0ABD2J424-F1
#
_entry.id   AF-A0ABD2J424-F1
#
_cell.length_a   1.000
_cell.length_b   1.000
_cell.length_c   1.000
_cell.angle_alpha   90.00
_cell.angle_beta   90.00
_cell.angle_gamma   90.00
#
_symmetry.space_group_name_H-M   'P 1'
#
loop_
_entity.id
_entity.type
_entity.pdbx_description
1 polymer ?
#
loop_
_entity_poly.entity_id
_entity_poly.type
_entity_poly.pdbx_seq_one_letter_code
_entity_poly.pdbx_strand_id
1 'polypeptide(L)'
;MSKAVASKTGSTTKRKRKADGGGTNELASEEIKMGRKNVKTAKKEPTTSSADDNILLKTEETELDRNDRAESSPSTATQPAMMPKEMYNFCKSILEIEEKGNVNLTRLKGNTKFSQLLRDNPMFDDSVDISAFQNSFTHFYRWATILSDVSLSKALHTVMEYAQSEHMVFRHPNYPKRPQNAFTRFAQLTGSNLFKSNGQTSADYKNDQDPRVVKAKQEYAKDRERYLAKLREFLNSHTDELFEGQIQYLHKEIKNTQKSIEQKEPPKSRRSNGIKQPQKQLPTAFDLYKRSKGQKYEHLPSEERDAKLRRHFEKLSAEQREIYESIAASLQ
;
A
#
# COMPACT_ATOMS: atom_id res chain seq x y z
N MET A 1 17.07 59.59 18.14
CA MET A 1 17.90 60.38 17.20
C MET A 1 19.08 59.52 16.78
N SER A 2 19.31 59.40 15.46
CA SER A 2 20.59 59.28 14.72
C SER A 2 21.74 58.48 15.35
N LYS A 3 22.52 57.65 14.67
CA LYS A 3 22.71 57.32 13.25
C LYS A 3 23.63 56.08 13.20
N ALA A 4 23.54 55.35 12.10
CA ALA A 4 24.42 54.24 11.70
C ALA A 4 25.83 54.70 11.25
N VAL A 5 26.65 53.69 10.86
CA VAL A 5 27.86 53.65 9.99
C VAL A 5 29.01 52.94 10.74
N ALA A 6 29.43 51.69 10.48
CA ALA A 6 29.92 50.96 9.29
C ALA A 6 31.42 51.13 8.96
N SER A 7 32.22 50.04 9.12
CA SER A 7 33.35 49.60 8.26
C SER A 7 33.95 48.29 8.86
N LYS A 8 34.07 47.15 8.15
CA LYS A 8 35.10 46.71 7.15
C LYS A 8 36.52 46.69 7.78
N THR A 9 37.36 45.65 7.75
CA THR A 9 37.75 44.69 6.68
C THR A 9 38.81 43.68 7.18
N GLY A 10 38.94 42.53 6.48
CA GLY A 10 40.20 41.78 6.28
C GLY A 10 40.41 40.54 7.16
N SER A 11 41.01 39.41 6.74
CA SER A 11 41.63 39.01 5.47
C SER A 11 41.95 37.49 5.53
N THR A 12 41.82 36.79 4.37
CA THR A 12 42.63 35.65 3.84
C THR A 12 43.16 34.54 4.77
N THR A 13 43.03 33.24 4.42
CA THR A 13 44.05 32.53 3.61
C THR A 13 43.57 31.16 3.05
N LYS A 14 43.86 30.95 1.76
CA LYS A 14 43.82 29.70 0.97
C LYS A 14 44.80 28.64 1.48
N ARG A 15 44.46 27.35 1.40
CA ARG A 15 45.43 26.31 0.95
C ARG A 15 44.75 25.19 0.15
N LYS A 16 45.41 24.86 -0.95
CA LYS A 16 45.07 23.97 -2.06
C LYS A 16 46.17 22.91 -2.10
N ARG A 17 45.84 21.62 -2.20
CA ARG A 17 46.72 20.58 -2.77
C ARG A 17 45.92 19.52 -3.52
N LYS A 18 46.25 19.42 -4.82
CA LYS A 18 46.18 18.29 -5.78
C LYS A 18 47.12 17.16 -5.29
N ALA A 19 47.19 15.92 -5.79
CA ALA A 19 46.47 15.04 -6.73
C ALA A 19 47.17 13.64 -6.65
N ASP A 20 46.59 12.67 -7.37
CA ASP A 20 47.21 11.49 -8.03
C ASP A 20 47.31 10.11 -7.36
N GLY A 21 47.02 9.12 -8.24
CA GLY A 21 47.33 7.67 -8.16
C GLY A 21 46.11 6.81 -7.79
N GLY A 22 45.50 5.95 -8.63
CA GLY A 22 45.96 5.27 -9.85
C GLY A 22 46.49 3.87 -9.52
N GLY A 23 45.70 2.81 -9.77
CA GLY A 23 46.14 1.41 -9.63
C GLY A 23 45.03 0.38 -9.88
N THR A 24 45.18 -0.38 -10.96
CA THR A 24 44.29 -1.43 -11.52
C THR A 24 44.69 -2.85 -11.08
N ASN A 25 43.93 -3.84 -11.58
CA ASN A 25 44.15 -5.31 -11.67
C ASN A 25 43.36 -6.13 -10.64
N GLU A 26 42.82 -7.31 -10.91
CA GLU A 26 42.75 -8.25 -12.06
C GLU A 26 41.62 -9.24 -11.70
N LEU A 27 40.63 -9.46 -12.57
CA LEU A 27 40.40 -10.74 -13.28
C LEU A 27 41.01 -11.99 -12.63
N ALA A 28 40.16 -12.86 -12.10
CA ALA A 28 40.37 -14.32 -12.16
C ALA A 28 39.01 -15.03 -12.20
N SER A 29 38.72 -15.54 -13.39
CA SER A 29 37.71 -16.54 -13.69
C SER A 29 38.06 -17.86 -12.99
N GLU A 30 37.07 -18.58 -12.47
CA GLU A 30 37.15 -20.04 -12.49
C GLU A 30 35.79 -20.66 -12.75
N GLU A 31 35.82 -21.54 -13.74
CA GLU A 31 34.75 -22.21 -14.43
C GLU A 31 34.47 -23.58 -13.79
N ILE A 32 33.22 -24.02 -13.92
CA ILE A 32 32.80 -25.41 -14.11
C ILE A 32 33.02 -26.40 -12.94
N LYS A 33 31.89 -26.83 -12.35
CA LYS A 33 31.59 -28.26 -12.32
C LYS A 33 30.09 -28.55 -12.38
N MET A 34 29.71 -29.02 -13.56
CA MET A 34 28.44 -29.70 -13.83
C MET A 34 28.32 -30.97 -13.01
N GLY A 35 27.16 -31.15 -12.37
CA GLY A 35 26.68 -32.42 -11.85
C GLY A 35 25.28 -32.70 -12.40
N ARG A 36 25.22 -33.35 -13.57
CA ARG A 36 24.01 -33.99 -14.11
C ARG A 36 23.80 -35.36 -13.46
N LYS A 37 22.56 -35.65 -13.06
CA LYS A 37 21.81 -36.95 -13.01
C LYS A 37 20.69 -36.76 -11.96
N ASN A 38 19.41 -37.04 -12.17
CA ASN A 38 18.77 -38.06 -12.99
C ASN A 38 17.40 -37.61 -13.51
N VAL A 39 17.13 -38.01 -14.74
CA VAL A 39 15.82 -38.10 -15.38
C VAL A 39 15.07 -39.30 -14.78
N LYS A 40 13.78 -39.14 -14.46
CA LYS A 40 12.83 -40.27 -14.51
C LYS A 40 11.55 -39.80 -15.17
N THR A 41 11.35 -40.31 -16.38
CA THR A 41 10.18 -40.17 -17.24
C THR A 41 9.08 -41.15 -16.82
N ALA A 42 7.81 -40.72 -16.92
CA ALA A 42 6.68 -41.58 -17.23
C ALA A 42 5.57 -40.79 -17.96
N LYS A 43 5.35 -41.17 -19.23
CA LYS A 43 4.14 -41.00 -20.08
C LYS A 43 2.88 -41.53 -19.33
N LYS A 44 1.61 -41.19 -19.62
CA LYS A 44 0.90 -40.81 -20.86
C LYS A 44 -0.53 -40.32 -20.50
N GLU A 45 -1.05 -39.41 -21.33
CA GLU A 45 -2.44 -38.88 -21.53
C GLU A 45 -3.51 -39.95 -21.91
N PRO A 46 -4.75 -39.61 -22.38
CA PRO A 46 -5.65 -38.43 -22.26
C PRO A 46 -7.12 -38.81 -21.94
N THR A 47 -8.03 -37.84 -21.72
CA THR A 47 -9.40 -37.84 -22.33
C THR A 47 -10.16 -36.52 -22.09
N THR A 48 -11.08 -36.27 -23.03
CA THR A 48 -11.79 -35.05 -23.44
C THR A 48 -13.22 -34.91 -22.86
N SER A 49 -13.70 -33.67 -22.63
CA SER A 49 -15.04 -33.13 -23.01
C SER A 49 -15.26 -31.78 -22.30
N SER A 50 -15.31 -30.64 -22.99
CA SER A 50 -16.51 -29.99 -23.58
C SER A 50 -17.57 -29.60 -22.56
N ALA A 51 -17.69 -28.30 -22.26
CA ALA A 51 -18.89 -27.47 -22.51
C ALA A 51 -18.74 -26.09 -21.82
N ASP A 52 -18.96 -25.06 -22.63
CA ASP A 52 -19.59 -23.77 -22.33
C ASP A 52 -19.40 -23.13 -20.95
N ASP A 53 -18.77 -21.95 -20.92
CA ASP A 53 -19.24 -20.90 -20.01
C ASP A 53 -19.00 -19.48 -20.51
N ASN A 54 -20.08 -18.72 -20.43
CA ASN A 54 -20.24 -17.33 -20.82
C ASN A 54 -19.25 -16.41 -20.11
N ILE A 55 -18.45 -15.67 -20.90
CA ILE A 55 -17.64 -14.56 -20.42
C ILE A 55 -18.57 -13.36 -20.17
N LEU A 56 -19.14 -13.31 -18.97
CA LEU A 56 -19.80 -12.12 -18.43
C LEU A 56 -18.71 -11.15 -17.97
N LEU A 57 -18.65 -9.99 -18.65
CA LEU A 57 -17.83 -8.83 -18.32
C LEU A 57 -17.92 -8.48 -16.83
N LYS A 58 -16.92 -8.91 -16.06
CA LYS A 58 -16.62 -8.35 -14.74
C LYS A 58 -16.26 -6.88 -14.95
N THR A 59 -17.11 -6.01 -14.43
CA THR A 59 -16.78 -4.59 -14.25
C THR A 59 -15.68 -4.53 -13.19
N GLU A 60 -14.52 -4.04 -13.58
CA GLU A 60 -13.38 -3.78 -12.71
C GLU A 60 -13.74 -2.70 -11.69
N GLU A 61 -14.21 -3.11 -10.52
CA GLU A 61 -13.95 -2.40 -9.26
C GLU A 61 -12.90 -3.21 -8.49
N THR A 62 -11.65 -3.09 -8.94
CA THR A 62 -10.42 -3.43 -8.20
C THR A 62 -9.71 -2.11 -7.89
N GLU A 63 -9.09 -1.86 -6.75
CA GLU A 63 -8.90 -2.59 -5.50
C GLU A 63 -8.29 -1.55 -4.55
N LEU A 64 -9.04 -1.10 -3.54
CA LEU A 64 -8.46 -0.66 -2.26
C LEU A 64 -9.07 -1.48 -1.12
N ASP A 65 -9.42 -2.73 -1.45
CA ASP A 65 -9.86 -3.76 -0.51
C ASP A 65 -8.80 -4.86 -0.47
N ARG A 66 -7.62 -4.48 0.02
CA ARG A 66 -6.60 -5.42 0.46
C ARG A 66 -6.43 -5.21 1.96
N ASN A 67 -7.31 -5.83 2.74
CA ASN A 67 -6.95 -6.37 4.05
C ASN A 67 -7.89 -7.45 4.61
N ASP A 68 -8.70 -8.10 3.78
CA ASP A 68 -9.35 -9.35 4.16
C ASP A 68 -8.58 -10.55 3.61
N ARG A 69 -7.48 -10.92 4.29
CA ARG A 69 -6.89 -12.25 4.12
C ARG A 69 -6.43 -12.84 5.45
N ALA A 70 -7.32 -13.67 5.99
CA ALA A 70 -7.10 -14.80 6.89
C ALA A 70 -6.58 -14.52 8.31
N GLU A 71 -7.50 -14.20 9.22
CA GLU A 71 -7.49 -14.80 10.56
C GLU A 71 -8.77 -15.64 10.73
N SER A 72 -8.75 -16.86 10.19
CA SER A 72 -9.65 -17.91 10.65
C SER A 72 -9.07 -18.50 11.95
N SER A 73 -9.34 -17.83 13.06
CA SER A 73 -9.32 -18.39 14.41
C SER A 73 -10.10 -17.44 15.31
N PRO A 74 -11.13 -17.89 16.04
CA PRO A 74 -11.81 -17.05 17.03
C PRO A 74 -10.94 -17.02 18.29
N SER A 75 -9.72 -16.48 18.18
CA SER A 75 -9.09 -15.93 19.36
C SER A 75 -9.74 -14.58 19.57
N THR A 76 -10.51 -14.43 20.63
CA THR A 76 -10.84 -13.13 21.22
C THR A 76 -9.57 -12.30 21.29
N ALA A 77 -9.32 -11.47 20.27
CA ALA A 77 -8.16 -10.60 20.22
C ALA A 77 -8.43 -9.51 21.25
N THR A 78 -7.98 -9.75 22.48
CA THR A 78 -7.92 -8.76 23.54
C THR A 78 -7.26 -7.52 22.95
N GLN A 79 -8.01 -6.42 22.85
CA GLN A 79 -7.45 -5.14 22.44
C GLN A 79 -6.23 -4.85 23.33
N PRO A 80 -5.14 -4.28 22.78
CA PRO A 80 -4.01 -3.90 23.61
C PRO A 80 -4.52 -2.98 24.72
N ALA A 81 -4.02 -3.20 25.93
CA ALA A 81 -4.43 -2.44 27.10
C ALA A 81 -4.00 -0.96 27.02
N MET A 82 -2.98 -0.67 26.19
CA MET A 82 -2.43 0.67 26.02
C MET A 82 -2.83 1.32 24.70
N MET A 83 -3.06 2.63 24.77
CA MET A 83 -3.35 3.46 23.62
C MET A 83 -2.09 3.78 22.81
N PRO A 84 -2.23 4.13 21.51
CA PRO A 84 -1.08 4.34 20.63
C PRO A 84 -0.08 5.40 21.12
N LYS A 85 -0.58 6.49 21.72
CA LYS A 85 0.26 7.56 22.24
C LYS A 85 1.04 7.15 23.50
N GLU A 86 0.43 6.34 24.36
CA GLU A 86 1.09 5.76 25.54
C GLU A 86 2.18 4.77 25.10
N MET A 87 1.88 3.89 24.14
CA MET A 87 2.84 2.97 23.55
C MET A 87 4.03 3.70 22.92
N TYR A 88 3.76 4.77 22.17
CA TYR A 88 4.81 5.62 21.58
C TYR A 88 5.71 6.25 22.65
N ASN A 89 5.11 6.88 23.67
CA ASN A 89 5.86 7.52 24.75
C ASN A 89 6.73 6.51 25.48
N PHE A 90 6.21 5.32 25.73
CA PHE A 90 6.97 4.27 26.36
C PHE A 90 8.15 3.80 25.50
N CYS A 91 7.92 3.52 24.22
CA CYS A 91 9.00 3.13 23.30
C CYS A 91 10.09 4.21 23.24
N LYS A 92 9.68 5.49 23.23
CA LYS A 92 10.59 6.62 23.30
C LYS A 92 11.41 6.62 24.60
N SER A 93 10.77 6.41 25.76
CA SER A 93 11.49 6.34 27.04
C SER A 93 12.52 5.21 27.09
N ILE A 94 12.26 4.05 26.45
CA ILE A 94 13.27 2.99 26.37
C ILE A 94 14.45 3.40 25.48
N LEU A 95 14.19 4.03 24.33
CA LEU A 95 15.26 4.48 23.44
C LEU A 95 16.12 5.56 24.10
N GLU A 96 15.53 6.43 24.93
CA GLU A 96 16.29 7.42 25.72
C GLU A 96 17.26 6.76 26.73
N ILE A 97 16.98 5.53 27.19
CA ILE A 97 17.91 4.75 28.04
C ILE A 97 19.12 4.26 27.22
N GLU A 98 18.90 3.88 25.95
CA GLU A 98 19.98 3.52 25.02
C GLU A 98 20.89 4.72 24.72
N GLU A 99 20.30 5.89 24.47
CA GLU A 99 21.06 7.12 24.19
C GLU A 99 21.92 7.58 25.38
N LYS A 100 21.44 7.37 26.62
CA LYS A 100 22.21 7.64 27.83
C LYS A 100 23.37 6.65 28.07
N GLY A 101 23.48 5.60 27.25
CA GLY A 101 24.53 4.59 27.34
C GLY A 101 24.31 3.54 28.42
N ASN A 102 23.13 3.50 29.04
CA ASN A 102 22.84 2.58 30.15
C ASN A 102 22.57 1.16 29.66
N VAL A 103 22.06 0.99 28.43
CA VAL A 103 21.72 -0.31 27.84
C VAL A 103 22.02 -0.30 26.34
N ASN A 104 22.55 -1.41 25.80
CA ASN A 104 22.70 -1.58 24.36
C ASN A 104 21.55 -2.44 23.80
N LEU A 105 20.53 -1.79 23.21
CA LEU A 105 19.33 -2.45 22.71
C LEU A 105 19.55 -3.14 21.36
N THR A 106 20.60 -2.75 20.62
CA THR A 106 20.95 -3.42 19.34
C THR A 106 21.35 -4.88 19.51
N ARG A 107 21.85 -5.26 20.70
CA ARG A 107 22.23 -6.64 21.05
C ARG A 107 21.06 -7.48 21.56
N LEU A 108 19.94 -6.85 21.92
CA LEU A 108 18.74 -7.52 22.42
C LEU A 108 17.80 -7.82 21.25
N LYS A 109 17.11 -8.95 21.30
CA LYS A 109 16.07 -9.28 20.32
C LYS A 109 14.78 -8.51 20.61
N GLY A 110 13.99 -8.19 19.58
CA GLY A 110 12.71 -7.49 19.71
C GLY A 110 11.64 -8.20 20.54
N ASN A 111 11.79 -9.50 20.79
CA ASN A 111 10.91 -10.30 21.65
C ASN A 111 11.41 -10.40 23.11
N THR A 112 12.45 -9.65 23.49
CA THR A 112 13.00 -9.65 24.84
C THR A 112 11.96 -9.15 25.85
N LYS A 113 11.90 -9.78 27.02
CA LYS A 113 10.98 -9.35 28.09
C LYS A 113 11.45 -8.03 28.71
N PHE A 114 10.59 -7.02 28.70
CA PHE A 114 10.89 -5.71 29.31
C PHE A 114 11.05 -5.80 30.83
N SER A 115 10.42 -6.76 31.50
CA SER A 115 10.58 -6.94 32.96
C SER A 115 12.01 -7.19 33.42
N GLN A 116 12.89 -7.69 32.55
CA GLN A 116 14.31 -7.79 32.86
C GLN A 116 15.03 -6.45 32.62
N LEU A 117 14.74 -5.79 31.50
CA LEU A 117 15.35 -4.52 31.11
C LEU A 117 15.04 -3.37 32.08
N LEU A 118 13.82 -3.36 32.61
CA LEU A 118 13.31 -2.32 33.49
C LEU A 118 13.67 -2.52 34.97
N ARG A 119 13.93 -3.76 35.39
CA ARG A 119 14.44 -4.04 36.76
C ARG A 119 15.81 -3.40 36.99
N ASP A 120 16.61 -3.31 35.94
CA ASP A 120 17.97 -2.76 36.02
C ASP A 120 18.00 -1.23 35.82
N ASN A 121 16.85 -0.59 35.54
CA ASN A 121 16.74 0.85 35.26
C ASN A 121 15.45 1.44 35.91
N PRO A 122 15.52 2.03 37.12
CA PRO A 122 14.35 2.48 37.89
C PRO A 122 13.73 3.80 37.37
N MET A 123 13.66 3.99 36.04
CA MET A 123 13.06 5.19 35.43
C MET A 123 11.53 5.10 35.34
N PHE A 124 10.96 3.92 35.53
CA PHE A 124 9.52 3.67 35.46
C PHE A 124 8.97 3.53 36.87
N ASP A 125 7.92 4.28 37.18
CA ASP A 125 7.17 4.18 38.43
C ASP A 125 6.62 2.75 38.61
N ASP A 126 6.59 2.25 39.85
CA ASP A 126 6.05 0.95 40.22
C ASP A 126 4.55 0.83 39.86
N SER A 127 3.90 1.95 39.53
CA SER A 127 2.52 2.01 39.01
C SER A 127 2.36 1.49 37.57
N VAL A 128 3.44 1.31 36.81
CA VAL A 128 3.36 0.88 35.40
C VAL A 128 3.28 -0.65 35.31
N ASP A 129 2.17 -1.19 34.82
CA ASP A 129 2.03 -2.63 34.58
C ASP A 129 2.89 -3.07 33.37
N ILE A 130 4.11 -3.53 33.68
CA ILE A 130 5.09 -4.02 32.71
C ILE A 130 4.53 -5.20 31.90
N SER A 131 3.63 -6.01 32.48
CA SER A 131 3.03 -7.14 31.78
C SER A 131 2.02 -6.66 30.73
N ALA A 132 1.15 -5.72 31.09
CA ALA A 132 0.25 -5.06 30.15
C ALA A 132 1.00 -4.36 29.02
N PHE A 133 2.13 -3.72 29.34
CA PHE A 133 3.01 -3.13 28.35
C PHE A 133 3.59 -4.17 27.39
N GLN A 134 4.23 -5.22 27.90
CA GLN A 134 4.84 -6.27 27.09
C GLN A 134 3.84 -6.88 26.10
N ASN A 135 2.62 -7.15 26.59
CA ASN A 135 1.55 -7.69 25.76
C ASN A 135 1.14 -6.67 24.68
N SER A 136 0.91 -5.42 25.06
CA SER A 136 0.55 -4.35 24.14
C SER A 136 1.64 -4.13 23.08
N PHE A 137 2.91 -4.08 23.47
CA PHE A 137 4.04 -3.93 22.55
C PHE A 137 4.07 -5.07 21.52
N THR A 138 3.85 -6.31 21.97
CA THR A 138 3.81 -7.48 21.09
C THR A 138 2.68 -7.35 20.06
N HIS A 139 1.52 -6.84 20.45
CA HIS A 139 0.41 -6.56 19.52
C HIS A 139 0.79 -5.47 18.51
N PHE A 140 1.27 -4.32 18.97
CA PHE A 140 1.68 -3.22 18.09
C PHE A 140 2.79 -3.64 17.13
N TYR A 141 3.77 -4.42 17.60
CA TYR A 141 4.86 -4.90 16.77
C TYR A 141 4.37 -5.87 15.68
N ARG A 142 3.47 -6.80 16.03
CA ARG A 142 2.82 -7.68 15.05
C ARG A 142 1.98 -6.93 14.03
N TRP A 143 1.35 -5.83 14.42
CA TRP A 143 0.61 -4.98 13.49
C TRP A 143 1.53 -4.17 12.58
N ALA A 144 2.68 -3.74 13.11
CA ALA A 144 3.64 -2.94 12.36
C ALA A 144 4.45 -3.77 11.35
N THR A 145 4.74 -5.04 11.66
CA THR A 145 5.59 -5.88 10.80
C THR A 145 5.41 -7.39 11.02
N ILE A 146 5.81 -8.15 10.00
CA ILE A 146 5.85 -9.63 10.00
C ILE A 146 7.23 -10.14 10.47
N LEU A 147 8.23 -9.25 10.57
CA LEU A 147 9.61 -9.65 10.90
C LEU A 147 9.72 -10.16 12.34
N SER A 148 10.23 -11.37 12.53
CA SER A 148 10.36 -12.02 13.84
C SER A 148 11.73 -11.86 14.49
N ASP A 149 12.79 -11.66 13.70
CA ASP A 149 14.18 -11.51 14.18
C ASP A 149 14.73 -10.13 13.80
N VAL A 150 14.43 -9.14 14.63
CA VAL A 150 15.07 -7.80 14.58
C VAL A 150 15.59 -7.43 15.96
N SER A 151 16.54 -6.49 16.00
CA SER A 151 17.00 -5.92 17.26
C SER A 151 15.87 -5.16 17.97
N LEU A 152 15.94 -5.08 19.29
CA LEU A 152 14.94 -4.38 20.10
C LEU A 152 14.86 -2.90 19.74
N SER A 153 16.00 -2.25 19.49
CA SER A 153 16.06 -0.86 19.00
C SER A 153 15.25 -0.67 17.71
N LYS A 154 15.44 -1.57 16.73
CA LYS A 154 14.68 -1.51 15.47
C LYS A 154 13.19 -1.80 15.67
N ALA A 155 12.85 -2.75 16.55
CA ALA A 155 11.46 -3.07 16.88
C ALA A 155 10.73 -1.88 17.51
N LEU A 156 11.37 -1.18 18.45
CA LEU A 156 10.84 0.02 19.11
C LEU A 156 10.56 1.13 18.09
N HIS A 157 11.53 1.44 17.21
CA HIS A 157 11.32 2.41 16.14
C HIS A 157 10.16 2.02 15.20
N THR A 158 10.06 0.73 14.86
CA THR A 158 9.00 0.22 13.98
C THR A 158 7.61 0.38 14.63
N VAL A 159 7.50 0.08 15.93
CA VAL A 159 6.27 0.31 16.70
C VAL A 159 5.94 1.81 16.78
N MET A 160 6.93 2.66 17.04
CA MET A 160 6.73 4.10 17.13
C MET A 160 6.22 4.70 15.83
N GLU A 161 6.82 4.33 14.70
CA GLU A 161 6.38 4.76 13.37
C GLU A 161 4.94 4.29 13.09
N TYR A 162 4.65 3.03 13.38
CA TYR A 162 3.32 2.47 13.18
C TYR A 162 2.26 3.12 14.09
N ALA A 163 2.58 3.40 15.36
CA ALA A 163 1.68 4.04 16.32
C ALA A 163 1.20 5.43 15.86
N GLN A 164 2.02 6.14 15.08
CA GLN A 164 1.70 7.44 14.50
C GLN A 164 0.95 7.35 13.16
N SER A 165 0.91 6.18 12.54
CA SER A 165 0.31 6.00 11.22
C SER A 165 -1.19 6.32 11.23
N GLU A 166 -1.70 6.75 10.08
CA GLU A 166 -3.14 7.04 9.88
C GLU A 166 -4.00 5.80 10.15
N HIS A 167 -3.48 4.60 9.85
CA HIS A 167 -4.19 3.33 10.01
C HIS A 167 -4.53 2.99 11.47
N MET A 168 -3.80 3.57 12.42
CA MET A 168 -4.08 3.34 13.85
C MET A 168 -5.40 3.93 14.31
N VAL A 169 -5.94 4.91 13.59
CA VAL A 169 -7.27 5.46 13.87
C VAL A 169 -8.35 4.37 13.82
N PHE A 170 -8.25 3.42 12.88
CA PHE A 170 -9.22 2.33 12.75
C PHE A 170 -9.16 1.28 13.87
N ARG A 171 -8.07 1.26 14.63
CA ARG A 171 -7.88 0.37 15.79
C ARG A 171 -8.45 0.97 17.07
N HIS A 172 -8.83 2.25 17.06
CA HIS A 172 -9.41 2.89 18.21
C HIS A 172 -10.79 2.27 18.54
N PRO A 173 -11.07 1.87 19.80
CA PRO A 173 -12.31 1.18 20.16
C PRO A 173 -13.59 1.98 19.81
N ASN A 174 -13.53 3.29 20.00
CA ASN A 174 -14.63 4.21 19.73
C ASN A 174 -14.66 4.75 18.28
N TYR A 175 -13.81 4.26 17.39
CA TYR A 175 -13.79 4.77 16.02
C TYR A 175 -15.14 4.48 15.32
N PRO A 176 -15.80 5.51 14.72
CA PRO A 176 -17.07 5.32 14.05
C PRO A 176 -16.97 4.34 12.87
N LYS A 177 -17.85 3.35 12.83
CA LYS A 177 -17.93 2.43 11.69
C LYS A 177 -18.64 3.08 10.51
N ARG A 178 -18.10 2.89 9.30
CA ARG A 178 -18.73 3.35 8.06
C ARG A 178 -20.12 2.72 7.87
N PRO A 179 -21.13 3.48 7.43
CA PRO A 179 -22.47 2.96 7.21
C PRO A 179 -22.48 2.02 6.00
N GLN A 180 -23.32 0.97 6.06
CA GLN A 180 -23.56 0.07 4.94
C GLN A 180 -24.17 0.85 3.77
N ASN A 181 -23.76 0.53 2.54
CA ASN A 181 -24.26 1.21 1.35
C ASN A 181 -25.76 0.95 1.12
N ALA A 182 -26.41 1.83 0.34
CA ALA A 182 -27.84 1.75 0.06
C ALA A 182 -28.25 0.42 -0.62
N PHE A 183 -27.38 -0.19 -1.45
CA PHE A 183 -27.65 -1.48 -2.07
C PHE A 183 -27.71 -2.62 -1.04
N THR A 184 -26.79 -2.63 -0.08
CA THR A 184 -26.75 -3.63 1.00
C THR A 184 -28.00 -3.51 1.87
N ARG A 185 -28.45 -2.28 2.17
CA ARG A 185 -29.73 -2.04 2.86
C ARG A 185 -30.91 -2.54 2.05
N PHE A 186 -30.94 -2.26 0.75
CA PHE A 186 -32.00 -2.75 -0.14
C PHE A 186 -32.06 -4.28 -0.14
N ALA A 187 -30.93 -4.95 -0.29
CA ALA A 187 -30.84 -6.40 -0.26
C ALA A 187 -31.32 -6.99 1.08
N GLN A 188 -31.04 -6.33 2.22
CA GLN A 188 -31.60 -6.71 3.52
C GLN A 188 -33.13 -6.56 3.56
N LEU A 189 -33.67 -5.47 3.01
CA LEU A 189 -35.11 -5.22 2.95
C LEU A 189 -35.85 -6.22 2.04
N THR A 190 -35.18 -6.75 1.01
CA THR A 190 -35.76 -7.76 0.12
C THR A 190 -35.50 -9.20 0.58
N GLY A 191 -34.73 -9.40 1.65
CA GLY A 191 -34.29 -10.73 2.08
C GLY A 191 -33.32 -11.40 1.10
N SER A 192 -32.74 -10.62 0.17
CA SER A 192 -31.79 -11.10 -0.81
C SER A 192 -30.43 -11.37 -0.15
N ASN A 193 -29.89 -12.55 -0.37
CA ASN A 193 -28.57 -12.89 0.12
C ASN A 193 -27.50 -12.23 -0.78
N LEU A 194 -26.74 -11.26 -0.25
CA LEU A 194 -25.70 -10.55 -1.01
C LEU A 194 -24.66 -11.49 -1.64
N PHE A 195 -24.44 -12.68 -1.05
CA PHE A 195 -23.47 -13.67 -1.52
C PHE A 195 -24.04 -14.64 -2.55
N LYS A 196 -25.37 -14.67 -2.72
CA LYS A 196 -26.04 -15.46 -3.76
C LYS A 196 -26.53 -14.50 -4.82
N SER A 197 -25.64 -14.19 -5.75
CA SER A 197 -25.92 -13.37 -6.93
C SER A 197 -27.04 -13.99 -7.75
N ASN A 198 -28.29 -13.58 -7.51
CA ASN A 198 -29.32 -13.58 -8.52
C ASN A 198 -29.36 -12.16 -9.11
N GLY A 199 -29.05 -12.00 -10.41
CA GLY A 199 -28.98 -10.68 -11.06
C GLY A 199 -30.25 -9.81 -10.88
N GLN A 200 -31.34 -10.43 -10.45
CA GLN A 200 -32.60 -9.81 -10.06
C GLN A 200 -32.45 -8.69 -9.01
N THR A 201 -31.70 -8.92 -7.92
CA THR A 201 -31.60 -7.91 -6.84
C THR A 201 -30.91 -6.63 -7.33
N SER A 202 -29.94 -6.76 -8.26
CA SER A 202 -29.27 -5.62 -8.88
C SER A 202 -30.18 -4.91 -9.89
N ALA A 203 -30.97 -5.66 -10.66
CA ALA A 203 -31.95 -5.09 -11.58
C ALA A 203 -33.05 -4.32 -10.83
N ASP A 204 -33.58 -4.91 -9.76
CA ASP A 204 -34.62 -4.29 -8.93
C ASP A 204 -34.12 -3.00 -8.26
N TYR A 205 -32.86 -2.96 -7.82
CA TYR A 205 -32.25 -1.76 -7.24
C TYR A 205 -32.14 -0.59 -8.22
N LYS A 206 -32.11 -0.85 -9.54
CA LYS A 206 -32.10 0.21 -10.57
C LYS A 206 -33.48 0.87 -10.75
N ASN A 207 -34.54 0.28 -10.20
CA ASN A 207 -35.85 0.90 -10.22
C ASN A 207 -35.97 1.94 -9.11
N ASP A 208 -35.64 3.20 -9.44
CA ASP A 208 -35.70 4.32 -8.50
C ASP A 208 -37.10 4.65 -7.97
N GLN A 209 -38.15 4.06 -8.55
CA GLN A 209 -39.53 4.20 -8.09
C GLN A 209 -39.96 3.09 -7.13
N ASP A 210 -39.17 2.03 -6.94
CA ASP A 210 -39.50 1.00 -5.94
C ASP A 210 -39.44 1.62 -4.52
N PRO A 211 -40.52 1.55 -3.73
CA PRO A 211 -40.55 2.10 -2.37
C PRO A 211 -39.42 1.59 -1.47
N ARG A 212 -38.94 0.35 -1.69
CA ARG A 212 -37.82 -0.24 -0.95
C ARG A 212 -36.49 0.37 -1.34
N VAL A 213 -36.29 0.68 -2.63
CA VAL A 213 -35.09 1.38 -3.12
C VAL A 213 -35.06 2.81 -2.57
N VAL A 214 -36.18 3.52 -2.64
CA VAL A 214 -36.33 4.87 -2.09
C VAL A 214 -36.04 4.87 -0.59
N LYS A 215 -36.64 3.95 0.16
CA LYS A 215 -36.41 3.79 1.61
C LYS A 215 -34.94 3.50 1.92
N ALA A 216 -34.31 2.56 1.21
CA ALA A 216 -32.91 2.21 1.41
C ALA A 216 -31.96 3.39 1.16
N LYS A 217 -32.20 4.18 0.10
CA LYS A 217 -31.43 5.39 -0.20
C LYS A 217 -31.62 6.48 0.86
N GLN A 218 -32.86 6.69 1.33
CA GLN A 218 -33.16 7.67 2.38
C GLN A 218 -32.51 7.30 3.73
N GLU A 219 -32.59 6.03 4.15
CA GLU A 219 -31.94 5.57 5.37
C GLU A 219 -30.42 5.67 5.27
N TYR A 220 -29.84 5.28 4.13
CA TYR A 220 -28.41 5.44 3.89
C TYR A 220 -27.98 6.91 3.99
N ALA A 221 -28.75 7.85 3.43
CA ALA A 221 -28.45 9.28 3.55
C ALA A 221 -28.43 9.73 5.02
N LYS A 222 -29.43 9.34 5.83
CA LYS A 222 -29.49 9.65 7.26
C LYS A 222 -28.32 9.05 8.04
N ASP A 223 -27.93 7.81 7.73
CA ASP A 223 -26.79 7.18 8.39
C ASP A 223 -25.47 7.84 8.05
N ARG A 224 -25.32 8.36 6.82
CA ARG A 224 -24.14 9.13 6.44
C ARG A 224 -24.03 10.43 7.20
N GLU A 225 -25.14 11.14 7.39
CA GLU A 225 -25.18 12.34 8.24
C GLU A 225 -24.83 12.01 9.70
N ARG A 226 -25.38 10.91 10.23
CA ARG A 226 -25.04 10.42 11.57
C ARG A 226 -23.57 10.01 11.69
N TYR A 227 -23.03 9.35 10.68
CA TYR A 227 -21.62 8.97 10.61
C TYR A 227 -20.71 10.20 10.60
N LEU A 228 -21.05 11.23 9.81
CA LEU A 228 -20.34 12.51 9.81
C LEU A 228 -20.35 13.17 11.19
N ALA A 229 -21.50 13.19 11.87
CA ALA A 229 -21.61 13.73 13.22
C ALA A 229 -20.70 12.97 14.20
N LYS A 230 -20.73 11.63 14.16
CA LYS A 230 -19.86 10.78 14.98
C LYS A 230 -18.38 10.96 14.69
N LEU A 231 -17.98 11.17 13.43
CA LEU A 231 -16.59 11.46 13.09
C LEU A 231 -16.10 12.79 13.71
N ARG A 232 -16.95 13.82 13.69
CA ARG A 232 -16.64 15.12 14.32
C ARG A 232 -16.55 14.99 15.83
N GLU A 233 -17.50 14.29 16.44
CA GLU A 233 -17.52 14.02 17.88
C GLU A 233 -16.28 13.23 18.31
N PHE A 234 -15.92 12.18 17.55
CA PHE A 234 -14.73 11.38 17.77
C PHE A 234 -13.46 12.25 17.74
N LEU A 235 -13.30 13.06 16.71
CA LEU A 235 -12.15 13.95 16.59
C LEU A 235 -12.06 14.91 17.78
N ASN A 236 -13.16 15.56 18.15
CA ASN A 236 -13.18 16.51 19.26
C ASN A 236 -12.91 15.85 20.62
N SER A 237 -13.40 14.63 20.84
CA SER A 237 -13.29 13.94 22.12
C SER A 237 -11.92 13.28 22.33
N HIS A 238 -11.22 12.95 21.24
CA HIS A 238 -9.97 12.21 21.28
C HIS A 238 -8.78 13.00 20.69
N THR A 239 -8.89 14.33 20.53
CA THR A 239 -7.81 15.14 19.93
C THR A 239 -6.47 14.96 20.67
N ASP A 240 -6.51 14.91 22.00
CA ASP A 240 -5.31 14.78 22.83
C ASP A 240 -4.66 13.40 22.78
N GLU A 241 -5.40 12.37 22.36
CA GLU A 241 -4.93 10.98 22.27
C GLU A 241 -4.34 10.66 20.89
N LEU A 242 -4.65 11.48 19.89
CA LEU A 242 -4.25 11.28 18.50
C LEU A 242 -2.94 11.99 18.15
N PHE A 243 -2.26 11.47 17.12
CA PHE A 243 -1.12 12.13 16.49
C PHE A 243 -1.58 13.09 15.39
N GLU A 244 -0.72 14.06 15.05
CA GLU A 244 -1.00 15.08 14.03
C GLU A 244 -1.42 14.46 12.68
N GLY A 245 -0.70 13.42 12.20
CA GLY A 245 -1.06 12.74 10.95
C GLY A 245 -2.44 12.08 11.00
N GLN A 246 -2.84 11.57 12.16
CA GLN A 246 -4.16 10.94 12.38
C GLN A 246 -5.27 11.99 12.41
N ILE A 247 -5.01 13.15 13.03
CA ILE A 247 -5.90 14.31 13.04
C ILE A 247 -6.11 14.83 11.61
N GLN A 248 -5.05 14.97 10.83
CA GLN A 248 -5.12 15.39 9.43
C GLN A 248 -5.92 14.40 8.58
N TYR A 249 -5.71 13.09 8.78
CA TYR A 249 -6.51 12.04 8.15
C TYR A 249 -8.00 12.19 8.47
N LEU A 250 -8.37 12.38 9.75
CA LEU A 250 -9.75 12.56 10.18
C LEU A 250 -10.38 13.83 9.58
N HIS A 251 -9.65 14.95 9.55
CA HIS A 251 -10.12 16.16 8.87
C HIS A 251 -10.41 15.92 7.38
N LYS A 252 -9.55 15.18 6.69
CA LYS A 252 -9.74 14.81 5.28
C LYS A 252 -10.97 13.90 5.12
N GLU A 253 -11.14 12.90 5.98
CA GLU A 253 -12.29 11.98 5.96
C GLU A 253 -13.61 12.72 6.24
N ILE A 254 -13.64 13.62 7.22
CA ILE A 254 -14.79 14.49 7.54
C ILE A 254 -15.14 15.35 6.32
N LYS A 255 -14.14 16.00 5.72
CA LYS A 255 -14.32 16.84 4.53
C LYS A 255 -14.86 16.04 3.34
N ASN A 256 -14.33 14.86 3.08
CA ASN A 256 -14.78 13.99 1.99
C ASN A 256 -16.21 13.48 2.22
N THR A 257 -16.51 13.06 3.45
CA THR A 257 -17.84 12.59 3.85
C THR A 257 -18.86 13.71 3.70
N GLN A 258 -18.55 14.91 4.21
CA GLN A 258 -19.41 16.09 4.09
C GLN A 258 -19.66 16.46 2.63
N LYS A 259 -18.61 16.57 1.81
CA LYS A 259 -18.76 16.85 0.37
C LYS A 259 -19.66 15.85 -0.33
N SER A 260 -19.54 14.58 0.00
CA SER A 260 -20.33 13.53 -0.63
C SER A 260 -21.78 13.48 -0.10
N ILE A 261 -22.10 14.10 1.04
CA ILE A 261 -23.48 14.33 1.48
C ILE A 261 -24.08 15.55 0.77
N GLU A 262 -23.31 16.62 0.64
CA GLU A 262 -23.72 17.87 -0.04
C GLU A 262 -23.90 17.68 -1.56
N GLN A 263 -23.09 16.82 -2.18
CA GLN A 263 -23.26 16.41 -3.56
C GLN A 263 -24.45 15.45 -3.67
N LYS A 264 -25.65 16.02 -3.89
CA LYS A 264 -26.89 15.27 -4.19
C LYS A 264 -26.83 14.48 -5.49
N GLU A 265 -25.93 14.86 -6.40
CA GLU A 265 -25.59 14.06 -7.57
C GLU A 265 -24.26 13.35 -7.31
N PRO A 266 -24.12 12.07 -7.71
CA PRO A 266 -22.80 11.45 -7.71
C PRO A 266 -21.87 12.41 -8.45
N PRO A 267 -20.63 12.66 -7.98
CA PRO A 267 -19.67 13.35 -8.81
C PRO A 267 -19.71 12.60 -10.13
N LYS A 268 -20.15 13.26 -11.21
CA LYS A 268 -19.99 12.74 -12.58
C LYS A 268 -18.61 12.17 -12.52
N SER A 269 -18.50 10.84 -12.61
CA SER A 269 -17.22 10.17 -12.61
C SER A 269 -16.40 11.06 -13.52
N ARG A 270 -15.45 11.80 -12.93
CA ARG A 270 -14.31 12.23 -13.70
C ARG A 270 -13.83 10.85 -14.01
N ARG A 271 -14.23 10.34 -15.19
CA ARG A 271 -13.55 9.27 -15.85
C ARG A 271 -12.14 9.67 -15.53
N SER A 272 -11.49 8.87 -14.67
CA SER A 272 -10.05 8.88 -14.68
C SER A 272 -9.77 8.98 -16.16
N ASN A 273 -9.06 10.04 -16.58
CA ASN A 273 -8.57 10.03 -17.93
C ASN A 273 -7.91 8.69 -17.98
N GLY A 274 -8.63 7.77 -18.62
CA GLY A 274 -8.15 6.45 -18.75
C GLY A 274 -6.87 6.80 -19.44
N ILE A 275 -5.78 6.40 -18.82
CA ILE A 275 -5.04 5.39 -19.51
C ILE A 275 -6.12 4.36 -19.89
N LYS A 276 -6.85 4.64 -21.00
CA LYS A 276 -7.34 3.65 -21.89
C LYS A 276 -6.06 2.88 -22.02
N GLN A 277 -5.94 1.76 -21.31
CA GLN A 277 -5.17 0.67 -21.86
C GLN A 277 -5.68 0.67 -23.29
N PRO A 278 -4.89 1.17 -24.26
CA PRO A 278 -5.37 1.14 -25.63
C PRO A 278 -5.80 -0.31 -25.78
N GLN A 279 -7.05 -0.56 -26.18
CA GLN A 279 -7.44 -1.88 -26.67
C GLN A 279 -6.22 -2.36 -27.42
N LYS A 280 -5.51 -3.37 -26.91
CA LYS A 280 -4.17 -3.71 -27.40
C LYS A 280 -4.36 -3.91 -28.88
N GLN A 281 -4.00 -2.90 -29.68
CA GLN A 281 -4.09 -3.02 -31.11
C GLN A 281 -3.17 -4.20 -31.40
N LEU A 282 -3.74 -5.21 -32.04
CA LEU A 282 -3.02 -6.44 -32.29
C LEU A 282 -1.72 -6.03 -32.97
N PRO A 283 -0.57 -6.41 -32.40
CA PRO A 283 0.70 -5.80 -32.74
C PRO A 283 0.94 -5.98 -34.23
N THR A 284 1.19 -4.87 -34.92
CA THR A 284 1.48 -4.93 -36.36
C THR A 284 2.83 -5.63 -36.60
N ALA A 285 3.08 -6.08 -37.83
CA ALA A 285 4.37 -6.66 -38.21
C ALA A 285 5.54 -5.71 -37.86
N PHE A 286 5.33 -4.40 -37.97
CA PHE A 286 6.31 -3.39 -37.57
C PHE A 286 6.50 -3.32 -36.05
N ASP A 287 5.45 -3.46 -35.24
CA ASP A 287 5.55 -3.48 -33.78
C ASP A 287 6.32 -4.70 -33.28
N LEU A 288 6.10 -5.87 -33.91
CA LEU A 288 6.85 -7.08 -33.65
C LEU A 288 8.33 -6.92 -34.02
N TYR A 289 8.60 -6.28 -35.16
CA TYR A 289 9.96 -5.94 -35.56
C TYR A 289 10.65 -4.96 -34.60
N LYS A 290 9.93 -3.92 -34.14
CA LYS A 290 10.44 -2.98 -33.13
C LYS A 290 10.81 -3.70 -31.84
N ARG A 291 9.96 -4.64 -31.40
CA ARG A 291 10.21 -5.48 -30.22
C ARG A 291 11.41 -6.41 -30.40
N SER A 292 11.62 -6.99 -31.59
CA SER A 292 12.78 -7.86 -31.88
C SER A 292 14.11 -7.12 -31.89
N LYS A 293 14.10 -5.79 -32.10
CA LYS A 293 15.30 -4.93 -32.04
C LYS A 293 15.62 -4.40 -30.64
N GLY A 294 14.77 -4.63 -29.64
CA GLY A 294 15.04 -4.32 -28.24
C GLY A 294 15.54 -2.89 -28.01
N GLN A 295 16.75 -2.76 -27.45
CA GLN A 295 17.40 -1.47 -27.14
C GLN A 295 18.22 -0.87 -28.31
N LYS A 296 18.12 -1.40 -29.54
CA LYS A 296 18.80 -0.76 -30.67
C LYS A 296 18.32 0.68 -30.85
N TYR A 297 19.27 1.59 -31.01
CA TYR A 297 19.06 3.03 -31.20
C TYR A 297 18.44 3.74 -29.97
N GLU A 298 18.62 3.21 -28.76
CA GLU A 298 18.17 3.86 -27.51
C GLU A 298 18.86 5.20 -27.23
N HIS A 299 20.06 5.42 -27.77
CA HIS A 299 20.77 6.70 -27.71
C HIS A 299 20.15 7.81 -28.59
N LEU A 300 19.17 7.49 -29.45
CA LEU A 300 18.47 8.45 -30.30
C LEU A 300 17.13 8.87 -29.67
N PRO A 301 16.67 10.10 -29.92
CA PRO A 301 15.32 10.54 -29.56
C PRO A 301 14.25 9.59 -30.11
N SER A 302 13.13 9.43 -29.39
CA SER A 302 12.12 8.41 -29.71
C SER A 302 11.57 8.53 -31.14
N GLU A 303 11.45 9.74 -31.67
CA GLU A 303 10.95 10.01 -33.02
C GLU A 303 11.96 9.60 -34.11
N GLU A 304 13.24 9.94 -33.91
CA GLU A 304 14.32 9.56 -34.83
C GLU A 304 14.59 8.05 -34.81
N ARG A 305 14.48 7.43 -33.64
CA ARG A 305 14.56 5.98 -33.46
C ARG A 305 13.47 5.26 -34.26
N ASP A 306 12.23 5.72 -34.14
CA ASP A 306 11.10 5.11 -34.84
C ASP A 306 11.22 5.27 -36.36
N ALA A 307 11.64 6.44 -36.84
CA ALA A 307 11.90 6.67 -38.26
C ALA A 307 13.02 5.75 -38.81
N LYS A 308 14.10 5.55 -38.03
CA LYS A 308 15.23 4.69 -38.42
C LYS A 308 14.85 3.21 -38.44
N LEU A 309 14.07 2.76 -37.45
CA LEU A 309 13.54 1.40 -37.40
C LEU A 309 12.54 1.14 -38.53
N ARG A 310 11.70 2.11 -38.88
CA ARG A 310 10.75 2.00 -40.00
C ARG A 310 11.47 1.86 -41.34
N ARG A 311 12.48 2.71 -41.59
CA ARG A 311 13.33 2.59 -42.79
C ARG A 311 14.06 1.24 -42.86
N HIS A 312 14.44 0.66 -41.73
CA HIS A 312 15.08 -0.65 -41.72
C HIS A 312 14.06 -1.77 -41.98
N PHE A 313 12.85 -1.66 -41.44
CA PHE A 313 11.76 -2.61 -41.69
C PHE A 313 11.36 -2.63 -43.18
N GLU A 314 11.30 -1.45 -43.80
CA GLU A 314 11.04 -1.28 -45.24
C GLU A 314 12.16 -1.85 -46.14
N LYS A 315 13.38 -2.00 -45.61
CA LYS A 315 14.54 -2.56 -46.31
C LYS A 315 14.77 -4.06 -46.05
N LEU A 316 13.96 -4.70 -45.22
CA LEU A 316 14.01 -6.16 -45.06
C LEU A 316 13.67 -6.85 -46.37
N SER A 317 14.23 -8.03 -46.61
CA SER A 317 13.82 -8.88 -47.73
C SER A 317 12.36 -9.33 -47.55
N ALA A 318 11.70 -9.69 -48.65
CA ALA A 318 10.31 -10.16 -48.63
C ALA A 318 10.13 -11.32 -47.64
N GLU A 319 11.01 -12.32 -47.69
CA GLU A 319 11.02 -13.46 -46.77
C GLU A 319 11.14 -13.05 -45.29
N GLN A 320 11.96 -12.04 -44.98
CA GLN A 320 12.13 -11.57 -43.60
C GLN A 320 10.94 -10.75 -43.11
N ARG A 321 10.27 -10.02 -44.00
CA ARG A 321 9.06 -9.26 -43.67
C ARG A 321 7.87 -10.20 -43.46
N GLU A 322 7.75 -11.22 -44.30
CA GLU A 322 6.69 -12.23 -44.25
C GLU A 322 6.63 -12.96 -42.90
N ILE A 323 7.79 -13.19 -42.25
CA ILE A 323 7.84 -13.76 -40.89
C ILE A 323 7.07 -12.87 -39.89
N TYR A 324 7.28 -11.55 -39.93
CA TYR A 324 6.59 -10.63 -39.01
C TYR A 324 5.12 -10.43 -39.37
N GLU A 325 4.79 -10.46 -40.67
CA GLU A 325 3.42 -10.37 -41.17
C GLU A 325 2.61 -11.62 -40.80
N SER A 326 3.20 -12.81 -40.92
CA SER A 326 2.59 -14.09 -40.51
C SER A 326 2.31 -14.11 -39.00
N ILE A 327 3.27 -13.69 -38.18
CA ILE A 327 3.07 -13.61 -36.73
C ILE A 327 1.97 -12.58 -36.38
N ALA A 328 1.98 -11.40 -37.02
CA ALA A 328 0.95 -10.39 -36.80
C ALA A 328 -0.45 -10.89 -37.22
N ALA A 329 -0.56 -11.61 -38.34
CA ALA A 329 -1.81 -12.19 -38.82
C ALA A 329 -2.33 -13.30 -37.90
N SER A 330 -1.45 -14.11 -37.29
CA SER A 330 -1.87 -15.14 -36.31
C SER A 330 -2.32 -14.59 -34.95
N LEU A 331 -2.04 -13.31 -34.69
CA LEU A 331 -2.46 -12.60 -33.48
C LEU A 331 -3.75 -11.80 -33.68
N GLN A 332 -4.23 -11.68 -34.94
CA GLN A 332 -5.54 -11.13 -35.29
C GLN A 332 -6.64 -12.16 -35.08
#